data_AF-A0A9P8HVV5-F1
#
_entry.id   AF-A0A9P8HVV5-F1
#
_cell.length_a   1.000
_cell.length_b   1.000
_cell.length_c   1.000
_cell.angle_alpha   90.00
_cell.angle_beta   90.00
_cell.angle_gamma   90.00
#
_symmetry.space_group_name_H-M   'P 1'
#
loop_
_entity.id
_entity.type
_entity.pdbx_description
1 polymer ?
#
loop_
_entity_poly.entity_id
_entity_poly.type
_entity_poly.pdbx_seq_one_letter_code
_entity_poly.pdbx_strand_id
1 'polypeptide(L)'
;MKPLLVAAIFFSAACARHDGNEAQHESLRKLGHDITKVVASAKNPDSVDDPTAFRYRVHQQVIPLRERLERIRQHTNTGVRTDGANDKDPTDKQMKDRDKVEAELNQMEEQLNQIDSPPAETPNAADRLAEDANRSSYWKRFGPYLAERQWGTVREDYSGDQNGWSYFPHAQAQSRAYRWGEDGLLGLADRQARLCFAPALWNGNDPCLKERLFGLTGPEGNHGEDVKELYYYLDATPTASYLKALYKYPHERFPYEKLLQEANDRKRDMRLPEYELIDTGCFERGYFDMLVQYAKADAEDILIRLSFTNR
;
A
#
# COMPACT_ATOMS: atom_id res chain seq x y z
N MET A 1 -10.21 -29.38 -3.73
CA MET A 1 -10.07 -28.13 -4.51
C MET A 1 -8.85 -27.39 -3.95
N LYS A 2 -7.98 -26.78 -4.77
CA LYS A 2 -6.85 -26.00 -4.22
C LYS A 2 -7.40 -24.72 -3.58
N PRO A 3 -6.85 -24.26 -2.43
CA PRO A 3 -7.33 -23.02 -1.81
C PRO A 3 -7.01 -21.83 -2.72
N LEU A 4 -7.94 -20.88 -2.81
CA LEU A 4 -7.81 -19.67 -3.61
C LEU A 4 -7.29 -18.53 -2.71
N LEU A 5 -6.37 -17.73 -3.24
CA LEU A 5 -5.99 -16.45 -2.65
C LEU A 5 -6.02 -15.38 -3.74
N VAL A 6 -6.78 -14.33 -3.51
CA VAL A 6 -6.75 -13.09 -4.27
C VAL A 6 -6.05 -12.05 -3.41
N ALA A 7 -5.05 -11.38 -3.98
CA ALA A 7 -4.36 -10.27 -3.33
C ALA A 7 -4.48 -9.03 -4.21
N ALA A 8 -4.75 -7.89 -3.57
CA ALA A 8 -4.79 -6.58 -4.18
C ALA A 8 -3.96 -5.61 -3.35
N ILE A 9 -3.59 -4.49 -3.97
CA ILE A 9 -2.86 -3.39 -3.33
C ILE A 9 -3.76 -2.17 -3.39
N PHE A 10 -3.87 -1.48 -2.27
CA PHE A 10 -4.63 -0.24 -2.18
C PHE A 10 -3.70 0.92 -1.85
N PHE A 11 -3.93 2.03 -2.56
CA PHE A 11 -3.42 3.33 -2.19
C PHE A 11 -4.60 4.21 -1.78
N SER A 12 -4.62 4.62 -0.52
CA SER A 12 -5.52 5.68 -0.07
C SER A 12 -4.74 6.95 0.18
N ALA A 13 -5.38 8.08 -0.07
CA ALA A 13 -4.94 9.34 0.49
C ALA A 13 -5.82 9.58 1.71
N ALA A 14 -5.26 9.54 2.93
CA ALA A 14 -6.05 9.95 4.08
C ALA A 14 -6.54 11.38 3.84
N CYS A 15 -7.72 11.71 4.36
CA CYS A 15 -8.22 13.08 4.35
C CYS A 15 -7.09 14.02 4.78
N ALA A 16 -6.53 14.76 3.81
CA ALA A 16 -5.64 15.85 4.14
C ALA A 16 -6.43 16.72 5.12
N ARG A 17 -5.77 17.12 6.20
CA ARG A 17 -6.27 18.17 7.08
C ARG A 17 -6.83 19.28 6.18
N HIS A 18 -7.95 19.87 6.59
CA HIS A 18 -8.68 20.98 5.96
C HIS A 18 -7.76 22.17 5.56
N ASP A 19 -6.84 21.98 4.63
CA ASP A 19 -5.84 22.96 4.20
C ASP A 19 -6.20 23.50 2.81
N GLY A 20 -7.39 23.16 2.28
CA GLY A 20 -7.99 23.79 1.10
C GLY A 20 -7.23 23.60 -0.22
N ASN A 21 -6.26 22.68 -0.28
CA ASN A 21 -5.38 22.54 -1.44
C ASN A 21 -5.81 21.38 -2.37
N GLU A 22 -6.92 21.57 -3.10
CA GLU A 22 -7.50 20.58 -4.03
C GLU A 22 -6.50 20.02 -5.06
N ALA A 23 -5.50 20.80 -5.47
CA ALA A 23 -4.48 20.37 -6.44
C ALA A 23 -3.58 19.23 -5.90
N GLN A 24 -3.30 19.21 -4.59
CA GLN A 24 -2.57 18.10 -3.95
C GLN A 24 -3.42 16.83 -3.90
N HIS A 25 -4.72 16.95 -3.65
CA HIS A 25 -5.63 15.80 -3.62
C HIS A 25 -5.76 15.14 -5.00
N GLU A 26 -5.85 15.93 -6.06
CA GLU A 26 -5.94 15.40 -7.43
C GLU A 26 -4.65 14.69 -7.86
N SER A 27 -3.49 15.26 -7.48
CA SER A 27 -2.18 14.64 -7.76
C SER A 27 -1.99 13.31 -7.01
N LEU A 28 -2.44 13.23 -5.75
CA LEU A 28 -2.40 12.00 -4.95
C LEU A 28 -3.42 10.95 -5.43
N ARG A 29 -4.60 11.37 -5.87
CA ARG A 29 -5.59 10.48 -6.52
C ARG A 29 -5.06 9.90 -7.83
N LYS A 30 -4.42 10.73 -8.65
CA LYS A 30 -3.81 10.29 -9.91
C LYS A 30 -2.67 9.30 -9.67
N LEU A 31 -1.83 9.57 -8.67
CA LEU A 31 -0.79 8.66 -8.19
C LEU A 31 -1.38 7.32 -7.71
N GLY A 32 -2.47 7.32 -6.95
CA GLY A 32 -3.17 6.08 -6.55
C GLY A 32 -3.76 5.30 -7.75
N HIS A 33 -4.32 6.00 -8.74
CA HIS A 33 -4.87 5.37 -9.95
C HIS A 33 -3.80 4.71 -10.82
N ASP A 34 -2.62 5.33 -10.98
CA ASP A 34 -1.54 4.77 -11.78
C ASP A 34 -0.91 3.53 -11.15
N ILE A 35 -0.90 3.44 -9.81
CA ILE A 35 -0.34 2.27 -9.11
C ILE A 35 -1.30 1.08 -9.12
N THR A 36 -2.62 1.32 -9.20
CA THR A 36 -3.65 0.27 -9.25
C THR A 36 -3.52 -0.66 -10.48
N LYS A 37 -2.70 -0.30 -11.49
CA LYS A 37 -2.44 -1.13 -12.68
C LYS A 37 -1.47 -2.29 -12.47
N VAL A 38 -0.79 -2.39 -11.32
CA VAL A 38 0.11 -3.53 -11.00
C VAL A 38 -0.71 -4.65 -10.34
N VAL A 39 -1.45 -5.41 -11.15
CA VAL A 39 -2.19 -6.59 -10.68
C VAL A 39 -1.37 -7.86 -10.96
N ALA A 40 -1.14 -8.61 -9.90
CA ALA A 40 -0.36 -9.84 -9.85
C ALA A 40 -0.81 -10.89 -10.88
N SER A 41 0.14 -11.40 -11.68
CA SER A 41 -0.01 -12.68 -12.38
C SER A 41 0.93 -13.69 -11.71
N ALA A 42 0.37 -14.55 -10.86
CA ALA A 42 1.13 -15.65 -10.27
C ALA A 42 1.26 -16.79 -11.30
N LYS A 43 2.45 -16.94 -11.91
CA LYS A 43 3.06 -18.23 -12.35
C LYS A 43 4.38 -18.03 -13.13
N ASN A 44 5.50 -18.51 -12.57
CA ASN A 44 6.41 -19.58 -13.06
C ASN A 44 7.79 -19.43 -12.37
N PRO A 45 8.36 -20.45 -11.68
CA PRO A 45 9.54 -20.29 -10.83
C PRO A 45 10.91 -20.20 -11.54
N ASP A 46 10.95 -20.13 -12.88
CA ASP A 46 12.20 -20.15 -13.67
C ASP A 46 12.44 -18.89 -14.54
N SER A 47 11.75 -17.78 -14.27
CA SER A 47 12.04 -16.49 -14.94
C SER A 47 12.31 -15.38 -13.92
N VAL A 48 13.32 -14.56 -14.21
CA VAL A 48 13.92 -13.50 -13.38
C VAL A 48 12.94 -12.37 -12.97
N ASP A 49 11.69 -12.41 -13.45
CA ASP A 49 10.64 -11.47 -13.03
C ASP A 49 9.72 -12.13 -11.99
N ASP A 50 10.01 -11.86 -10.72
CA ASP A 50 9.16 -12.22 -9.57
C ASP A 50 7.89 -11.34 -9.58
N PRO A 51 6.70 -11.86 -9.96
CA PRO A 51 5.49 -11.04 -10.12
C PRO A 51 4.92 -10.54 -8.80
N THR A 52 5.54 -10.88 -7.66
CA THR A 52 5.12 -10.45 -6.33
C THR A 52 6.04 -9.38 -5.71
N ALA A 53 7.08 -8.95 -6.45
CA ALA A 53 7.94 -7.82 -6.11
C ALA A 53 7.67 -6.64 -7.04
N PHE A 54 7.39 -5.47 -6.49
CA PHE A 54 7.23 -4.24 -7.27
C PHE A 54 7.96 -3.08 -6.60
N ARG A 55 8.53 -2.19 -7.42
CA ARG A 55 9.30 -1.04 -6.97
C ARG A 55 8.45 0.20 -7.04
N TYR A 56 8.40 0.95 -5.94
CA TYR A 56 7.68 2.19 -5.83
C TYR A 56 8.64 3.36 -5.55
N ARG A 57 8.78 4.28 -6.51
CA ARG A 57 9.59 5.49 -6.33
C ARG A 57 8.69 6.73 -6.24
N VAL A 58 8.83 7.47 -5.15
CA VAL A 58 8.10 8.72 -4.89
C VAL A 58 8.91 9.88 -5.45
N HIS A 59 8.81 10.10 -6.76
CA HIS A 59 9.47 11.26 -7.36
C HIS A 59 8.41 12.23 -7.89
N GLN A 60 8.29 13.41 -7.26
CA GLN A 60 7.32 14.45 -7.66
C GLN A 60 7.46 14.87 -9.14
N GLN A 61 8.63 14.64 -9.74
CA GLN A 61 8.91 14.96 -11.15
C GLN A 61 8.63 13.83 -12.13
N VAL A 62 8.52 12.56 -11.69
CA VAL A 62 8.39 11.41 -12.62
C VAL A 62 7.03 11.39 -13.31
N ILE A 63 5.94 11.72 -12.61
CA ILE A 63 4.60 11.77 -13.23
C ILE A 63 4.53 12.88 -14.30
N PRO A 64 4.90 14.16 -14.01
CA PRO A 64 4.93 15.20 -15.03
C PRO A 64 5.82 14.88 -16.23
N LEU A 65 6.97 14.23 -15.99
CA LEU A 65 7.91 13.82 -17.05
C LEU A 65 7.35 12.70 -17.92
N ARG A 66 6.78 11.63 -17.33
CA ARG A 66 6.15 10.53 -18.08
C ARG A 66 4.96 11.01 -18.90
N GLU A 67 4.09 11.84 -18.32
CA GLU A 67 2.97 12.43 -19.05
C GLU A 67 3.43 13.35 -20.18
N ARG A 68 4.49 14.14 -19.96
CA ARG A 68 5.07 15.00 -21.00
C ARG A 68 5.66 14.16 -22.13
N LEU A 69 6.37 13.07 -21.80
CA LEU A 69 6.92 12.13 -22.76
C LEU A 69 5.83 11.47 -23.60
N GLU A 70 4.75 10.99 -22.97
CA GLU A 70 3.60 10.41 -23.67
C GLU A 70 2.91 11.43 -24.58
N ARG A 71 2.71 12.67 -24.11
CA ARG A 71 2.15 13.75 -24.94
C ARG A 71 3.02 14.01 -26.17
N ILE A 72 4.35 14.10 -26.02
CA ILE A 72 5.26 14.33 -27.15
C ILE A 72 5.19 13.14 -28.12
N ARG A 73 5.24 11.89 -27.63
CA ARG A 73 5.14 10.67 -28.45
C ARG A 73 3.82 10.58 -29.23
N GLN A 74 2.71 10.99 -28.62
CA GLN A 74 1.41 11.03 -29.30
C GLN A 74 1.37 12.09 -30.39
N HIS A 75 1.96 13.27 -30.16
CA HIS A 75 2.04 14.34 -31.18
C HIS A 75 3.00 14.00 -32.32
N THR A 76 4.10 13.29 -32.05
CA THR A 76 5.03 12.85 -33.10
C THR A 76 4.46 11.68 -33.92
N ASN A 77 3.68 10.78 -33.33
CA ASN A 77 3.00 9.69 -34.05
C ASN A 77 1.74 10.12 -34.81
N THR A 78 0.99 11.12 -34.32
CA THR A 78 -0.22 11.63 -35.01
C THR A 78 0.08 12.56 -36.19
N GLY A 79 1.33 12.97 -36.37
CA GLY A 79 1.81 13.69 -37.56
C GLY A 79 1.93 12.82 -38.82
N VAL A 80 1.83 11.48 -38.69
CA VAL A 80 1.80 10.56 -39.84
C VAL A 80 0.35 10.35 -40.27
N ARG A 81 -0.29 11.39 -40.81
CA ARG A 81 -1.45 11.18 -41.68
C ARG A 81 -0.92 10.71 -43.02
N THR A 82 -1.13 9.43 -43.34
CA THR A 82 -1.01 8.90 -44.70
C THR A 82 -2.19 9.37 -45.55
N ASP A 83 -2.35 10.69 -45.68
CA ASP A 83 -3.23 11.26 -46.70
C ASP A 83 -2.37 11.44 -47.96
N GLY A 84 -2.74 10.71 -49.01
CA GLY A 84 -1.94 10.60 -50.22
C GLY A 84 -1.56 11.92 -50.87
N ALA A 85 -0.42 11.88 -51.57
CA ALA A 85 0.04 12.84 -52.57
C ALA A 85 0.52 14.22 -52.08
N ASN A 86 1.76 14.29 -51.58
CA ASN A 86 2.79 15.21 -52.10
C ASN A 86 4.16 14.86 -51.48
N ASP A 87 4.99 14.21 -52.29
CA ASP A 87 6.39 13.88 -51.98
C ASP A 87 7.23 15.15 -52.15
N LYS A 88 7.15 16.06 -51.16
CA LYS A 88 8.11 17.17 -51.03
C LYS A 88 9.01 16.83 -49.88
N ASP A 89 10.32 16.79 -50.14
CA ASP A 89 11.33 16.67 -49.10
C ASP A 89 11.03 17.68 -47.98
N PRO A 90 11.09 17.24 -46.71
CA PRO A 90 10.83 18.11 -45.58
C PRO A 90 11.75 19.32 -45.64
N THR A 91 11.19 20.51 -45.43
CA THR A 91 11.98 21.74 -45.44
C THR A 91 13.02 21.73 -44.31
N ASP A 92 14.16 22.40 -44.50
CA ASP A 92 15.22 22.56 -43.49
C ASP A 92 14.69 22.98 -42.10
N LYS A 93 13.60 23.76 -42.07
CA LYS A 93 12.95 24.17 -40.84
C LYS A 93 12.21 23.01 -40.16
N GLN A 94 11.49 22.19 -40.93
CA GLN A 94 10.79 21.00 -40.42
C GLN A 94 11.77 19.94 -39.92
N MET A 95 12.92 19.79 -40.59
CA MET A 95 14.00 18.90 -40.12
C MET A 95 14.59 19.38 -38.79
N LYS A 96 14.95 20.67 -38.68
CA LYS A 96 15.48 21.25 -37.43
C LYS A 96 14.48 21.19 -36.27
N ASP A 97 13.20 21.41 -36.53
CA ASP A 97 12.14 21.31 -35.52
C ASP A 97 11.99 19.85 -35.03
N ARG A 98 12.11 18.86 -35.93
CA ARG A 98 12.11 17.44 -35.59
C ARG A 98 13.33 17.03 -34.77
N ASP A 99 14.53 17.43 -35.19
CA ASP A 99 15.78 17.14 -34.47
C ASP A 99 15.77 17.71 -33.05
N LYS A 100 15.18 18.90 -32.88
CA LYS A 100 15.01 19.54 -31.56
C LYS A 100 14.07 18.74 -30.66
N VAL A 101 12.94 18.28 -31.20
CA VAL A 101 11.97 17.45 -30.44
C VAL A 101 12.59 16.10 -30.07
N GLU A 102 13.36 15.49 -30.96
CA GLU A 102 14.05 14.22 -30.72
C GLU A 102 15.17 14.35 -29.66
N ALA A 103 15.90 15.47 -29.67
CA ALA A 103 16.86 15.79 -28.62
C ALA A 103 16.19 16.02 -27.25
N GLU A 104 15.05 16.72 -27.21
CA GLU A 104 14.27 16.89 -25.97
C GLU A 104 13.72 15.55 -25.44
N LEU A 105 13.28 14.65 -26.32
CA LEU A 105 12.85 13.30 -25.95
C LEU A 105 14.00 12.48 -25.34
N ASN A 106 15.15 12.43 -26.01
CA ASN A 106 16.32 11.70 -25.54
C ASN A 106 16.81 12.21 -24.18
N GLN A 107 16.81 13.53 -23.98
CA GLN A 107 17.16 14.14 -22.70
C GLN A 107 16.18 13.74 -21.58
N MET A 108 14.87 13.73 -21.87
CA MET A 108 13.86 13.30 -20.90
C MET A 108 13.94 11.81 -20.60
N GLU A 109 14.21 10.96 -21.60
CA GLU A 109 14.41 9.52 -21.42
C GLU A 109 15.67 9.24 -20.59
N GLU A 110 16.75 9.98 -20.81
CA GLU A 110 17.97 9.88 -20.00
C GLU A 110 17.72 10.31 -18.55
N GLN A 111 16.99 11.40 -18.33
CA GLN A 111 16.54 11.81 -16.99
C GLN A 111 15.69 10.72 -16.32
N LEU A 112 14.78 10.09 -17.06
CA LEU A 112 13.93 8.98 -16.59
C LEU A 112 14.72 7.70 -16.32
N ASN A 113 15.81 7.44 -17.04
CA ASN A 113 16.69 6.30 -16.79
C ASN A 113 17.60 6.53 -15.57
N GLN A 114 18.06 7.78 -15.35
CA GLN A 114 18.83 8.15 -14.16
C GLN A 114 17.98 8.06 -12.89
N ILE A 115 16.87 8.80 -12.86
CA ILE A 115 15.53 8.24 -12.62
C ILE A 115 15.46 6.83 -12.03
N ASP A 116 15.15 5.89 -12.91
CA ASP A 116 14.87 4.47 -12.71
C ASP A 116 16.05 3.65 -12.14
N SER A 117 17.28 4.15 -12.24
CA SER A 117 18.49 3.48 -11.74
C SER A 117 18.59 3.53 -10.20
N PRO A 118 18.96 2.44 -9.50
CA PRO A 118 19.27 2.49 -8.07
C PRO A 118 20.54 3.32 -7.80
N PRO A 119 20.68 3.93 -6.61
CA PRO A 119 21.90 4.63 -6.24
C PRO A 119 23.10 3.66 -6.20
N ALA A 120 24.27 4.17 -6.58
CA ALA A 120 25.51 3.37 -6.67
C ALA A 120 25.96 2.82 -5.31
N GLU A 121 25.70 3.55 -4.23
CA GLU A 121 25.95 3.11 -2.85
C GLU A 121 24.75 3.48 -1.97
N THR A 122 24.29 2.52 -1.17
CA THR A 122 23.28 2.77 -0.14
C THR A 122 23.98 3.10 1.19
N PRO A 123 23.71 4.26 1.81
CA PRO A 123 24.34 4.64 3.08
C PRO A 123 24.01 3.64 4.18
N ASN A 124 24.89 3.49 5.18
CA ASN A 124 24.62 2.59 6.30
C ASN A 124 23.60 3.19 7.29
N ALA A 125 23.20 2.44 8.32
CA ALA A 125 22.17 2.90 9.26
C ALA A 125 22.54 4.18 10.03
N ALA A 126 23.81 4.37 10.40
CA ALA A 126 24.26 5.56 11.13
C ALA A 126 24.23 6.80 10.22
N ASP A 127 24.68 6.66 8.98
CA ASP A 127 24.66 7.73 7.99
C ASP A 127 23.22 8.16 7.68
N ARG A 128 22.30 7.20 7.47
CA ARG A 128 20.87 7.50 7.26
C ARG A 128 20.26 8.28 8.43
N LEU A 129 20.63 7.95 9.66
CA LEU A 129 20.18 8.67 10.86
C LEU A 129 20.76 10.08 10.93
N ALA A 130 22.04 10.25 10.60
CA ALA A 130 22.69 11.56 10.55
C ALA A 130 22.08 12.45 9.46
N GLU A 131 21.85 11.90 8.27
CA GLU A 131 21.21 12.59 7.14
C GLU A 131 19.78 13.05 7.48
N ASP A 132 18.99 12.18 8.12
CA ASP A 132 17.63 12.49 8.57
C ASP A 132 17.63 13.56 9.66
N ALA A 133 18.56 13.49 10.63
CA ALA A 133 18.73 14.49 11.67
C ALA A 133 19.15 15.86 11.10
N ASN A 134 20.06 15.87 10.13
CA ASN A 134 20.55 17.07 9.46
C ASN A 134 19.60 17.57 8.36
N ARG A 135 18.51 16.83 8.08
CA ARG A 135 17.54 17.10 7.01
C ARG A 135 18.17 17.16 5.61
N SER A 136 19.27 16.45 5.37
CA SER A 136 19.87 16.30 4.04
C SER A 136 19.18 15.22 3.22
N SER A 137 18.62 14.19 3.87
CA SER A 137 17.75 13.19 3.26
C SER A 137 16.66 12.76 4.24
N TYR A 138 15.44 12.50 3.77
CA TYR A 138 14.28 12.28 4.64
C TYR A 138 13.94 10.80 4.81
N TRP A 139 14.87 10.02 5.36
CA TRP A 139 14.71 8.58 5.50
C TRP A 139 13.45 8.18 6.29
N LYS A 140 13.03 8.97 7.29
CA LYS A 140 11.80 8.72 8.06
C LYS A 140 10.54 9.32 7.45
N ARG A 141 10.56 9.74 6.17
CA ARG A 141 9.35 10.24 5.51
C ARG A 141 8.29 9.17 5.40
N PHE A 142 8.67 7.97 4.95
CA PHE A 142 7.79 6.81 4.83
C PHE A 142 8.14 5.77 5.88
N GLY A 143 7.13 5.15 6.47
CA GLY A 143 7.31 4.13 7.51
C GLY A 143 6.00 3.42 7.85
N PRO A 144 6.02 2.53 8.85
CA PRO A 144 4.84 1.81 9.33
C PRO A 144 4.01 2.73 10.23
N TYR A 145 3.54 3.85 9.66
CA TYR A 145 2.75 4.87 10.35
C TYR A 145 1.24 4.67 10.15
N LEU A 146 0.87 3.76 9.24
CA LEU A 146 -0.51 3.36 9.02
C LEU A 146 -0.90 2.37 10.11
N ALA A 147 -1.96 2.68 10.86
CA ALA A 147 -2.50 1.76 11.85
C ALA A 147 -3.15 0.57 11.15
N GLU A 148 -3.05 -0.62 11.72
CA GLU A 148 -3.70 -1.80 11.15
C GLU A 148 -5.17 -1.94 11.60
N ARG A 149 -5.62 -1.07 12.50
CA ARG A 149 -6.98 -0.98 13.05
C ARG A 149 -7.30 0.45 13.51
N GLN A 150 -8.36 1.07 13.01
CA GLN A 150 -8.87 2.36 13.55
C GLN A 150 -10.37 2.43 13.83
N TRP A 151 -11.11 1.35 13.56
CA TRP A 151 -12.48 1.22 14.05
C TRP A 151 -12.53 1.05 15.58
N GLY A 152 -13.64 1.44 16.20
CA GLY A 152 -13.86 1.37 17.64
C GLY A 152 -12.97 2.33 18.44
N THR A 153 -12.61 3.49 17.88
CA THR A 153 -11.74 4.48 18.53
C THR A 153 -12.45 5.81 18.78
N VAL A 154 -12.00 6.55 19.80
CA VAL A 154 -12.53 7.88 20.16
C VAL A 154 -12.36 8.93 19.07
N ARG A 155 -11.47 8.72 18.09
CA ARG A 155 -11.21 9.69 17.01
C ARG A 155 -12.38 9.77 16.05
N GLU A 156 -13.02 8.64 15.78
CA GLU A 156 -14.14 8.50 14.85
C GLU A 156 -15.51 8.49 15.56
N ASP A 157 -15.53 8.90 16.83
CA ASP A 157 -16.75 9.01 17.62
C ASP A 157 -17.50 10.31 17.33
N TYR A 158 -18.69 10.18 16.75
CA TYR A 158 -19.65 11.28 16.59
C TYR A 158 -21.00 10.96 17.26
N SER A 159 -20.99 10.02 18.20
CA SER A 159 -22.15 9.71 19.02
C SER A 159 -22.49 10.86 19.97
N GLY A 160 -23.77 11.01 20.31
CA GLY A 160 -24.21 12.02 21.28
C GLY A 160 -23.81 11.70 22.73
N ASP A 161 -23.45 10.45 23.01
CA ASP A 161 -23.14 9.90 24.32
C ASP A 161 -21.65 9.56 24.53
N GLN A 162 -20.78 9.90 23.58
CA GLN A 162 -19.33 9.65 23.63
C GLN A 162 -18.96 8.15 23.72
N ASN A 163 -19.74 7.31 23.03
CA ASN A 163 -19.53 5.87 22.95
C ASN A 163 -18.62 5.47 21.77
N GLY A 164 -17.35 5.90 21.81
CA GLY A 164 -16.41 5.67 20.71
C GLY A 164 -16.13 4.20 20.40
N TRP A 165 -16.24 3.31 21.39
CA TRP A 165 -16.07 1.87 21.19
C TRP A 165 -17.19 1.25 20.35
N SER A 166 -18.44 1.67 20.54
CA SER A 166 -19.61 1.07 19.87
C SER A 166 -20.08 1.86 18.66
N TYR A 167 -19.77 3.16 18.58
CA TYR A 167 -20.25 4.04 17.52
C TYR A 167 -19.72 3.64 16.13
N PHE A 168 -18.46 3.22 16.08
CA PHE A 168 -17.80 2.83 14.83
C PHE A 168 -17.32 1.37 14.88
N PRO A 169 -18.21 0.38 14.76
CA PRO A 169 -17.86 -1.04 14.84
C PRO A 169 -17.12 -1.53 13.58
N HIS A 170 -16.43 -2.66 13.71
CA HIS A 170 -15.72 -3.32 12.59
C HIS A 170 -16.57 -3.46 11.32
N ALA A 171 -17.86 -3.77 11.45
CA ALA A 171 -18.76 -3.93 10.29
C ALA A 171 -18.87 -2.66 9.43
N GLN A 172 -18.70 -1.47 10.01
CA GLN A 172 -18.69 -0.21 9.25
C GLN A 172 -17.32 0.10 8.65
N ALA A 173 -16.24 -0.46 9.18
CA ALA A 173 -14.86 -0.15 8.78
C ALA A 173 -14.60 -0.34 7.28
N GLN A 174 -15.31 -1.29 6.67
CA GLN A 174 -15.19 -1.64 5.25
C GLN A 174 -15.86 -0.64 4.31
N SER A 175 -16.78 0.17 4.81
CA SER A 175 -17.67 0.99 3.97
C SER A 175 -17.78 2.44 4.43
N ARG A 176 -17.12 2.81 5.52
CA ARG A 176 -17.13 4.18 6.07
C ARG A 176 -15.80 4.84 5.74
N ALA A 177 -15.87 6.05 5.18
CA ALA A 177 -14.70 6.91 5.03
C ALA A 177 -14.28 7.48 6.38
N TYR A 178 -12.99 7.44 6.68
CA TYR A 178 -12.44 7.91 7.95
C TYR A 178 -12.11 9.39 7.80
N ARG A 179 -12.31 10.17 8.85
CA ARG A 179 -12.05 11.61 8.82
C ARG A 179 -10.69 11.97 9.38
N TRP A 180 -10.24 11.23 10.39
CA TRP A 180 -9.06 11.59 11.18
C TRP A 180 -7.86 10.68 11.01
N GLY A 181 -7.95 9.71 10.10
CA GLY A 181 -6.88 8.77 9.81
C GLY A 181 -7.26 7.78 8.71
N GLU A 182 -6.48 6.72 8.62
CA GLU A 182 -6.70 5.56 7.75
C GLU A 182 -6.20 4.32 8.49
N ASP A 183 -6.65 3.14 8.07
CA ASP A 183 -6.07 1.87 8.48
C ASP A 183 -5.74 0.96 7.29
N GLY A 184 -4.83 0.00 7.52
CA GLY A 184 -4.42 -0.94 6.49
C GLY A 184 -3.49 -2.02 7.02
N LEU A 185 -3.72 -3.27 6.61
CA LEU A 185 -3.00 -4.45 7.06
C LEU A 185 -1.51 -4.38 6.70
N LEU A 186 -0.63 -4.29 7.71
CA LEU A 186 0.83 -4.22 7.51
C LEU A 186 1.25 -3.13 6.53
N GLY A 187 0.53 -2.01 6.52
CA GLY A 187 0.70 -0.95 5.54
C GLY A 187 1.90 -0.03 5.78
N LEU A 188 2.16 0.81 4.78
CA LEU A 188 3.18 1.85 4.80
C LEU A 188 2.51 3.19 4.54
N ALA A 189 2.88 4.24 5.28
CA ALA A 189 2.39 5.58 5.01
C ALA A 189 3.53 6.60 5.08
N ASP A 190 3.34 7.75 4.43
CA ASP A 190 4.15 8.91 4.79
C ASP A 190 3.78 9.41 6.19
N ARG A 191 4.69 10.13 6.85
CA ARG A 191 4.53 10.62 8.24
C ARG A 191 3.32 11.55 8.46
N GLN A 192 2.67 12.01 7.39
CA GLN A 192 1.47 12.83 7.43
C GLN A 192 0.22 12.07 6.97
N ALA A 193 0.35 10.76 6.69
CA ALA A 193 -0.70 9.87 6.18
C ALA A 193 -1.36 10.34 4.89
N ARG A 194 -0.68 11.16 4.08
CA ARG A 194 -1.22 11.66 2.80
C ARG A 194 -1.24 10.59 1.72
N LEU A 195 -0.34 9.63 1.82
CA LEU A 195 -0.30 8.43 0.98
C LEU A 195 -0.14 7.22 1.90
N CYS A 196 -1.10 6.32 1.81
CA CYS A 196 -1.17 5.07 2.56
C CYS A 196 -1.20 3.92 1.57
N PHE A 197 -0.29 2.97 1.74
CA PHE A 197 -0.22 1.71 1.02
C PHE A 197 -0.63 0.58 1.97
N ALA A 198 -1.46 -0.34 1.51
CA ALA A 198 -1.67 -1.61 2.21
C ALA A 198 -2.05 -2.75 1.24
N PRO A 199 -1.63 -4.00 1.51
CA PRO A 199 -2.21 -5.18 0.89
C PRO A 199 -3.64 -5.43 1.41
N ALA A 200 -4.47 -6.02 0.55
CA ALA A 200 -5.72 -6.65 0.94
C ALA A 200 -5.82 -8.05 0.36
N LEU A 201 -6.37 -8.98 1.14
CA LEU A 201 -6.44 -10.40 0.81
C LEU A 201 -7.88 -10.90 0.76
N TRP A 202 -8.12 -11.94 -0.01
CA TRP A 202 -9.39 -12.67 0.01
C TRP A 202 -9.17 -14.16 -0.29
N ASN A 203 -9.64 -15.02 0.61
CA ASN A 203 -9.48 -16.48 0.52
C ASN A 203 -10.60 -17.16 -0.30
N GLY A 204 -11.52 -16.38 -0.89
CA GLY A 204 -12.70 -16.88 -1.61
C GLY A 204 -13.88 -17.26 -0.71
N ASN A 205 -13.70 -17.30 0.60
CA ASN A 205 -14.68 -17.74 1.59
C ASN A 205 -15.15 -16.62 2.54
N ASP A 206 -14.30 -15.61 2.75
CA ASP A 206 -14.61 -14.48 3.61
C ASP A 206 -15.69 -13.59 3.00
N PRO A 207 -16.58 -13.01 3.82
CA PRO A 207 -17.62 -12.10 3.36
C PRO A 207 -17.07 -10.72 2.93
N CYS A 208 -15.80 -10.43 3.22
CA CYS A 208 -15.15 -9.16 2.95
C CYS A 208 -13.66 -9.34 2.66
N LEU A 209 -13.01 -8.29 2.17
CA LEU A 209 -11.56 -8.27 2.02
C LEU A 209 -10.89 -8.19 3.39
N LYS A 210 -9.81 -8.94 3.56
CA LYS A 210 -8.90 -8.82 4.69
C LYS A 210 -7.90 -7.70 4.40
N GLU A 211 -8.32 -6.49 4.74
CA GLU A 211 -7.56 -5.24 4.53
C GLU A 211 -7.09 -4.58 5.83
N ARG A 212 -7.52 -5.10 6.99
CA ARG A 212 -7.21 -4.60 8.34
C ARG A 212 -7.33 -5.73 9.37
N LEU A 213 -6.78 -5.52 10.55
CA LEU A 213 -6.89 -6.50 11.64
C LEU A 213 -8.29 -6.47 12.27
N PHE A 214 -8.82 -7.66 12.52
CA PHE A 214 -10.00 -7.86 13.34
C PHE A 214 -9.63 -8.03 14.82
N GLY A 215 -10.59 -7.72 15.70
CA GLY A 215 -10.44 -7.88 17.14
C GLY A 215 -11.74 -7.61 17.87
N LEU A 216 -11.64 -7.49 19.17
CA LEU A 216 -12.70 -7.13 20.10
C LEU A 216 -12.40 -5.73 20.65
N THR A 217 -13.43 -4.92 20.80
CA THR A 217 -13.37 -3.68 21.59
C THR A 217 -13.29 -3.99 23.09
N GLY A 218 -12.91 -3.00 23.89
CA GLY A 218 -12.87 -3.12 25.34
C GLY A 218 -14.13 -3.75 25.98
N PRO A 219 -15.35 -3.31 25.61
CA PRO A 219 -16.60 -3.90 26.12
C PRO A 219 -16.97 -5.30 25.59
N GLU A 220 -16.30 -5.77 24.53
CA GLU A 220 -16.56 -7.07 23.92
C GLU A 220 -15.72 -8.17 24.55
N GLY A 221 -14.44 -7.91 24.86
CA GLY A 221 -13.54 -8.89 25.46
C GLY A 221 -13.75 -9.06 26.96
N ASN A 222 -13.49 -10.27 27.45
CA ASN A 222 -13.48 -10.59 28.88
C ASN A 222 -12.26 -9.97 29.60
N HIS A 223 -11.15 -9.70 28.91
CA HIS A 223 -9.98 -9.03 29.48
C HIS A 223 -9.64 -7.69 28.81
N GLY A 224 -10.57 -7.15 28.00
CA GLY A 224 -10.45 -5.85 27.36
C GLY A 224 -10.36 -5.93 25.84
N GLU A 225 -9.68 -4.95 25.23
CA GLU A 225 -9.44 -4.94 23.78
C GLU A 225 -8.46 -6.05 23.41
N ASP A 226 -8.76 -6.76 22.33
CA ASP A 226 -8.07 -8.00 22.00
C ASP A 226 -8.05 -8.22 20.48
N VAL A 227 -6.87 -8.37 19.89
CA VAL A 227 -6.71 -8.56 18.45
C VAL A 227 -6.78 -10.05 18.14
N LYS A 228 -7.76 -10.44 17.31
CA LYS A 228 -8.04 -11.85 17.01
C LYS A 228 -7.42 -12.28 15.70
N GLU A 229 -6.15 -11.97 15.51
CA GLU A 229 -5.40 -12.18 14.26
C GLU A 229 -4.00 -12.72 14.56
N LEU A 230 -3.40 -13.45 13.61
CA LEU A 230 -2.03 -13.93 13.72
C LEU A 230 -1.10 -13.12 12.81
N TYR A 231 -0.38 -12.18 13.41
CA TYR A 231 0.55 -11.28 12.72
C TYR A 231 1.82 -11.09 13.54
N TYR A 232 2.94 -10.87 12.87
CA TYR A 232 4.26 -10.81 13.48
C TYR A 232 5.13 -9.76 12.80
N TYR A 233 5.65 -8.81 13.57
CA TYR A 233 6.74 -7.96 13.11
C TYR A 233 8.06 -8.71 13.27
N LEU A 234 8.76 -8.95 12.16
CA LEU A 234 9.93 -9.83 12.13
C LEU A 234 11.24 -9.05 12.11
N ASP A 235 11.26 -7.88 11.46
CA ASP A 235 12.46 -7.04 11.37
C ASP A 235 12.09 -5.58 11.10
N ALA A 236 12.86 -4.64 11.66
CA ALA A 236 12.71 -3.22 11.41
C ALA A 236 14.01 -2.46 11.72
N THR A 237 14.38 -1.57 10.80
CA THR A 237 15.48 -0.62 11.03
C THR A 237 14.95 0.72 11.58
N PRO A 238 15.73 1.49 12.37
CA PRO A 238 15.27 2.76 12.96
C PRO A 238 14.81 3.83 11.95
N THR A 239 15.23 3.72 10.69
CA THR A 239 14.87 4.63 9.59
C THR A 239 13.79 4.05 8.68
N ALA A 240 13.20 2.91 9.04
CA ALA A 240 12.30 2.13 8.19
C ALA A 240 12.89 1.86 6.79
N SER A 241 14.22 1.80 6.68
CA SER A 241 14.94 1.46 5.44
C SER A 241 14.82 -0.02 5.08
N TYR A 242 14.48 -0.83 6.07
CA TYR A 242 14.04 -2.20 5.92
C TYR A 242 12.99 -2.49 6.98
N LEU A 243 11.90 -3.14 6.57
CA LEU A 243 10.80 -3.62 7.40
C LEU A 243 10.38 -4.99 6.89
N LYS A 244 10.04 -5.90 7.80
CA LYS A 244 9.55 -7.24 7.48
C LYS A 244 8.46 -7.65 8.47
N ALA A 245 7.32 -8.09 7.94
CA ALA A 245 6.22 -8.59 8.74
C ALA A 245 5.57 -9.81 8.10
N LEU A 246 4.91 -10.64 8.91
CA LEU A 246 4.20 -11.84 8.50
C LEU A 246 2.75 -11.74 8.98
N TYR A 247 1.80 -12.07 8.10
CA TYR A 247 0.40 -12.27 8.43
C TYR A 247 -0.03 -13.68 8.04
N LYS A 248 -0.80 -14.36 8.90
CA LYS A 248 -1.34 -15.70 8.62
C LYS A 248 -2.84 -15.62 8.33
N TYR A 249 -3.25 -16.09 7.16
CA TYR A 249 -4.62 -15.99 6.68
C TYR A 249 -5.23 -17.37 6.41
N PRO A 250 -6.28 -17.81 7.11
CA PRO A 250 -6.83 -19.16 6.97
C PRO A 250 -7.42 -19.42 5.58
N HIS A 251 -7.31 -20.67 5.11
CA HIS A 251 -8.02 -21.11 3.89
C HIS A 251 -9.53 -21.06 4.06
N GLU A 252 -10.01 -21.42 5.25
CA GLU A 252 -11.42 -21.41 5.62
C GLU A 252 -11.90 -19.99 5.92
N ARG A 253 -13.22 -19.78 5.92
CA ARG A 253 -13.83 -18.51 6.31
C ARG A 253 -13.34 -18.09 7.70
N PHE A 254 -12.90 -16.85 7.80
CA PHE A 254 -12.47 -16.26 9.06
C PHE A 254 -13.64 -16.19 10.06
N PRO A 255 -13.45 -16.66 11.32
CA PRO A 255 -14.55 -16.93 12.25
C PRO A 255 -15.01 -15.69 13.06
N TYR A 256 -15.31 -14.58 12.39
CA TYR A 256 -15.68 -13.30 13.03
C TYR A 256 -16.82 -13.45 14.05
N GLU A 257 -17.92 -14.10 13.64
CA GLU A 257 -19.12 -14.22 14.46
C GLU A 257 -18.89 -15.14 15.67
N LYS A 258 -18.13 -16.23 15.48
CA LYS A 258 -17.80 -17.17 16.56
C LYS A 258 -16.94 -16.52 17.63
N LEU A 259 -15.93 -15.72 17.23
CA LEU A 259 -15.08 -14.98 18.16
C LEU A 259 -15.88 -13.98 19.00
N LEU A 260 -16.78 -13.22 18.36
CA LEU A 260 -17.67 -12.29 19.07
C LEU A 260 -18.63 -13.01 20.02
N GLN A 261 -19.19 -14.15 19.60
CA GLN A 261 -20.10 -14.93 20.43
C GLN A 261 -19.41 -15.45 21.69
N GLU A 262 -18.25 -16.09 21.53
CA GLU A 262 -17.47 -16.65 22.64
C GLU A 262 -16.99 -15.56 23.60
N ALA A 263 -16.55 -14.40 23.08
CA ALA A 263 -16.19 -13.26 23.91
C ALA A 263 -17.38 -12.77 24.76
N ASN A 264 -18.57 -12.64 24.16
CA ASN A 264 -19.78 -12.22 24.85
C ASN A 264 -20.26 -13.21 25.93
N ASP A 265 -19.99 -14.50 25.75
CA ASP A 265 -20.31 -15.51 26.76
C ASP A 265 -19.28 -15.49 27.89
N ARG A 266 -17.98 -15.40 27.57
CA ARG A 266 -16.88 -15.42 28.55
C ARG A 266 -16.78 -14.16 29.39
N LYS A 267 -17.19 -12.99 28.88
CA LYS A 267 -17.15 -11.74 29.66
C LYS A 267 -18.06 -11.74 30.91
N ARG A 268 -18.87 -12.79 31.10
CA ARG A 268 -19.65 -13.02 32.32
C ARG A 268 -18.82 -13.64 33.46
N ASP A 269 -17.67 -14.24 33.15
CA ASP A 269 -16.74 -14.80 34.13
C ASP A 269 -15.29 -14.48 33.76
N MET A 270 -14.76 -13.45 34.43
CA MET A 270 -13.41 -12.93 34.24
C MET A 270 -12.29 -13.93 34.56
N ARG A 271 -12.61 -15.09 35.15
CA ARG A 271 -11.65 -16.16 35.45
C ARG A 271 -11.40 -17.06 34.24
N LEU A 272 -12.29 -17.05 33.25
CA LEU A 272 -12.09 -17.80 32.01
C LEU A 272 -10.98 -17.11 31.20
N PRO A 273 -10.12 -17.89 30.51
CA PRO A 273 -9.15 -17.32 29.58
C PRO A 273 -9.87 -16.69 28.37
N GLU A 274 -9.17 -15.80 27.67
CA GLU A 274 -9.59 -15.33 26.35
C GLU A 274 -9.81 -16.52 25.40
N TYR A 275 -10.76 -16.38 24.47
CA TYR A 275 -10.96 -17.37 23.40
C TYR A 275 -10.14 -16.94 22.20
N GLU A 276 -9.14 -17.74 21.83
CA GLU A 276 -8.18 -17.37 20.81
C GLU A 276 -8.61 -17.79 19.41
N LEU A 277 -8.08 -17.09 18.39
CA LEU A 277 -8.33 -17.46 16.99
C LEU A 277 -7.94 -18.93 16.71
N ILE A 278 -6.87 -19.41 17.34
CA ILE A 278 -6.42 -20.80 17.20
C ILE A 278 -7.43 -21.81 17.76
N ASP A 279 -8.20 -21.45 18.79
CA ASP A 279 -9.20 -22.33 19.41
C ASP A 279 -10.42 -22.55 18.50
N THR A 280 -10.56 -21.74 17.45
CA THR A 280 -11.65 -21.85 16.49
C THR A 280 -11.51 -23.04 15.55
N GLY A 281 -10.27 -23.54 15.37
CA GLY A 281 -9.92 -24.56 14.38
C GLY A 281 -9.75 -24.03 12.94
N CYS A 282 -9.84 -22.71 12.70
CA CYS A 282 -9.81 -22.16 11.33
C CYS A 282 -8.50 -22.40 10.56
N PHE A 283 -7.43 -22.76 11.26
CA PHE A 283 -6.11 -23.07 10.68
C PHE A 283 -5.88 -24.58 10.42
N GLU A 284 -6.79 -25.48 10.84
CA GLU A 284 -6.59 -26.93 10.74
C GLU A 284 -6.53 -27.43 9.28
N ARG A 285 -7.18 -26.73 8.36
CA ARG A 285 -7.21 -27.06 6.92
C ARG A 285 -6.17 -26.30 6.10
N GLY A 286 -5.17 -25.75 6.78
CA GLY A 286 -4.09 -24.96 6.18
C GLY A 286 -4.42 -23.47 6.10
N TYR A 287 -3.42 -22.72 5.67
CA TYR A 287 -3.46 -21.26 5.63
C TYR A 287 -2.40 -20.69 4.70
N PHE A 288 -2.54 -19.40 4.39
CA PHE A 288 -1.53 -18.63 3.69
C PHE A 288 -0.66 -17.85 4.68
N ASP A 289 0.65 -17.97 4.56
CA ASP A 289 1.61 -16.98 5.07
C ASP A 289 1.72 -15.85 4.04
N MET A 290 1.39 -14.62 4.42
CA MET A 290 1.75 -13.40 3.68
C MET A 290 2.93 -12.74 4.36
N LEU A 291 4.09 -12.79 3.73
CA LEU A 291 5.26 -12.02 4.12
C LEU A 291 5.27 -10.68 3.38
N VAL A 292 5.32 -9.58 4.13
CA VAL A 292 5.43 -8.21 3.61
C VAL A 292 6.82 -7.69 3.90
N GLN A 293 7.51 -7.19 2.89
CA GLN A 293 8.83 -6.59 3.00
C GLN A 293 8.84 -5.22 2.34
N TYR A 294 9.40 -4.25 3.06
CA TYR A 294 9.71 -2.93 2.53
C TYR A 294 11.22 -2.73 2.61
N ALA A 295 11.83 -2.26 1.52
CA ALA A 295 13.25 -1.96 1.47
C ALA A 295 13.48 -0.63 0.76
N LYS A 296 14.31 0.25 1.32
CA LYS A 296 14.64 1.54 0.72
C LYS A 296 15.99 1.46 0.04
N ALA A 297 16.00 1.71 -1.26
CA ALA A 297 17.24 1.99 -1.98
C ALA A 297 17.70 3.44 -1.73
N ASP A 298 16.74 4.35 -1.53
CA ASP A 298 16.95 5.74 -1.13
C ASP A 298 15.74 6.22 -0.29
N ALA A 299 15.82 7.40 0.34
CA ALA A 299 14.74 7.98 1.14
C ALA A 299 13.41 8.14 0.39
N GLU A 300 13.45 8.24 -0.94
CA GLU A 300 12.27 8.36 -1.82
C GLU A 300 12.05 7.13 -2.74
N ASP A 301 12.82 6.05 -2.57
CA ASP A 301 12.79 4.86 -3.42
C ASP A 301 12.57 3.59 -2.58
N ILE A 302 11.36 3.06 -2.65
CA ILE A 302 10.85 2.00 -1.78
C ILE A 302 10.46 0.79 -2.62
N LEU A 303 11.16 -0.32 -2.40
CA LEU A 303 10.79 -1.62 -2.93
C LEU A 303 9.81 -2.28 -1.98
N ILE A 304 8.74 -2.83 -2.54
CA ILE A 304 7.71 -3.55 -1.82
C ILE A 304 7.66 -4.98 -2.37
N ARG A 305 7.82 -5.95 -1.49
CA ARG A 305 7.68 -7.37 -1.83
C ARG A 305 6.61 -7.99 -0.96
N LEU A 306 5.63 -8.59 -1.60
CA LEU A 306 4.65 -9.47 -0.97
C LEU A 306 5.03 -10.89 -1.35
N SER A 307 5.10 -11.83 -0.40
CA SER A 307 5.37 -13.23 -0.70
C SER A 307 4.32 -14.10 -0.03
N PHE A 308 3.69 -14.96 -0.81
CA PHE A 308 2.60 -15.82 -0.35
C PHE A 308 3.05 -17.28 -0.34
N THR A 309 2.94 -17.93 0.81
CA THR A 309 3.22 -19.38 0.96
C THR A 309 1.96 -20.08 1.43
N ASN A 310 1.51 -21.09 0.70
CA ASN A 310 0.45 -21.99 1.13
C ASN A 310 1.03 -23.05 2.07
N ARG A 311 0.46 -23.19 3.28
CA ARG A 311 0.89 -24.09 4.36
C ARG A 311 -0.09 -25.21 4.61
#